data_AF-A0A2S2R8L0-F1
#
_entry.id   AF-A0A2S2R8L0-F1
#
_cell.length_a   1.000
_cell.length_b   1.000
_cell.length_c   1.000
_cell.angle_alpha   90.00
_cell.angle_beta   90.00
_cell.angle_gamma   90.00
#
_symmetry.space_group_name_H-M   'P 1'
#
loop_
_entity.id
_entity.type
_entity.pdbx_description
1 polymer ?
#
loop_
_entity_poly.entity_id
_entity_poly.type
_entity_poly.pdbx_seq_one_letter_code
_entity_poly.pdbx_strand_id
1 'polypeptide(L)'
;HDEMNGNTFREWMEGILPLLQPNSVIVMDNASYHSVKLDRAPSSNAKKADIIKWLEDKGEVIKHSMVIPELLHIVKRLKPIHNKYVIDELVKAKNHTVLRLPPYHCELNPIELAWSSVKNHVRMNNTTYKLPDVKNLLIEGIKRVDAEMWKNFISHTKKEEKKFMKLTKLLTRSCLPRYQMI
;
A
#
# COMPACT_ATOMS: atom_id res chain seq x y z
N HIS A 1 -9.55 -3.76 -23.69
CA HIS A 1 -9.39 -3.84 -22.23
C HIS A 1 -7.90 -3.94 -22.00
N ASP A 2 -7.27 -2.84 -21.58
CA ASP A 2 -5.89 -2.90 -21.11
C ASP A 2 -5.92 -3.27 -19.63
N GLU A 3 -5.22 -4.34 -19.24
CA GLU A 3 -5.09 -4.71 -17.84
C GLU A 3 -4.21 -3.68 -17.11
N MET A 4 -4.67 -3.25 -15.93
CA MET A 4 -3.91 -2.33 -15.08
C MET A 4 -2.57 -2.98 -14.68
N ASN A 5 -1.46 -2.33 -15.05
CA ASN A 5 -0.11 -2.76 -14.69
C ASN A 5 0.69 -1.59 -14.10
N GLY A 6 1.93 -1.87 -13.69
CA GLY A 6 2.80 -0.88 -13.05
C GLY A 6 3.08 0.38 -13.89
N ASN A 7 3.19 0.24 -15.21
CA ASN A 7 3.43 1.37 -16.11
C ASN A 7 2.17 2.22 -16.28
N THR A 8 1.04 1.57 -16.56
CA THR A 8 -0.26 2.26 -16.71
C THR A 8 -0.63 3.02 -15.43
N PHE A 9 -0.40 2.40 -14.25
CA PHE A 9 -0.64 3.06 -12.98
C PHE A 9 0.31 4.24 -12.74
N ARG A 10 1.59 4.11 -13.11
CA ARG A 10 2.57 5.21 -13.02
C ARG A 10 2.15 6.40 -13.89
N GLU A 11 1.80 6.17 -15.15
CA GLU A 11 1.37 7.22 -16.08
C GLU A 11 0.11 7.94 -15.57
N TRP A 12 -0.87 7.16 -15.08
CA TRP A 12 -2.05 7.72 -14.45
C TRP A 12 -1.69 8.59 -13.23
N MET A 13 -0.78 8.11 -12.39
CA MET A 13 -0.33 8.85 -11.20
C MET A 13 0.38 10.16 -11.58
N GLU A 14 1.22 10.16 -12.60
CA GLU A 14 1.88 11.36 -13.13
C GLU A 14 0.87 12.41 -13.62
N GLY A 15 -0.25 11.97 -14.20
CA GLY A 15 -1.35 12.86 -14.60
C GLY A 15 -2.16 13.42 -13.43
N ILE A 16 -2.31 12.68 -12.33
CA ILE A 16 -3.11 13.10 -11.17
C ILE A 16 -2.32 14.00 -10.22
N LEU A 17 -1.02 13.75 -10.01
CA LEU A 17 -0.21 14.49 -9.04
C LEU A 17 -0.29 16.03 -9.18
N PRO A 18 -0.24 16.63 -10.39
CA PRO A 18 -0.38 18.08 -10.56
C PRO A 18 -1.75 18.65 -10.18
N LEU A 19 -2.78 17.82 -10.09
CA LEU A 19 -4.15 18.22 -9.72
C LEU A 19 -4.38 18.20 -8.20
N LEU A 20 -3.44 17.64 -7.44
CA LEU A 20 -3.54 17.53 -5.99
C LEU A 20 -3.03 18.80 -5.30
N GLN A 21 -3.55 19.07 -4.11
CA GLN A 21 -3.02 20.12 -3.25
C GLN A 21 -1.58 19.77 -2.82
N PRO A 22 -0.65 20.75 -2.77
CA PRO A 22 0.72 20.51 -2.31
C PRO A 22 0.76 19.84 -0.92
N ASN A 23 1.77 18.99 -0.67
CA ASN A 23 1.93 18.28 0.62
C ASN A 23 0.79 17.31 0.98
N SER A 24 -0.03 16.89 0.02
CA SER A 24 -1.07 15.88 0.25
C SER A 24 -0.50 14.51 0.66
N VAL A 25 -1.25 13.79 1.50
CA VAL A 25 -0.99 12.39 1.84
C VAL A 25 -1.84 11.49 0.95
N ILE A 26 -1.18 10.55 0.27
CA ILE A 26 -1.80 9.59 -0.65
C ILE A 26 -1.88 8.25 0.04
N VAL A 27 -3.09 7.79 0.33
CA VAL A 27 -3.33 6.49 0.96
C VAL A 27 -3.35 5.42 -0.13
N MET A 28 -2.55 4.36 0.04
CA MET A 28 -2.34 3.33 -0.97
C MET A 28 -2.53 1.94 -0.36
N ASP A 29 -3.33 1.10 -1.01
CA ASP A 29 -3.42 -0.31 -0.68
C ASP A 29 -2.22 -1.10 -1.25
N ASN A 30 -2.25 -2.43 -1.10
CA ASN A 30 -1.14 -3.31 -1.49
C ASN A 30 -1.34 -4.01 -2.84
N ALA A 31 -2.09 -3.42 -3.78
CA ALA A 31 -2.15 -3.95 -5.14
C ALA A 31 -0.73 -4.10 -5.74
N SER A 32 -0.52 -5.16 -6.52
CA SER A 32 0.82 -5.51 -7.01
C SER A 32 1.44 -4.40 -7.86
N TYR A 33 0.63 -3.74 -8.69
CA TYR A 33 1.04 -2.61 -9.53
C TYR A 33 1.31 -1.31 -8.76
N HIS A 34 0.83 -1.16 -7.52
CA HIS A 34 1.25 -0.06 -6.62
C HIS A 34 2.64 -0.28 -6.03
N SER A 35 3.14 -1.51 -6.05
CA SER A 35 4.31 -1.96 -5.29
C SER A 35 5.48 -2.37 -6.19
N VAL A 36 5.58 -1.76 -7.37
CA VAL A 36 6.71 -1.97 -8.29
C VAL A 36 7.99 -1.51 -7.61
N LYS A 37 8.92 -2.45 -7.42
CA LYS A 37 10.18 -2.19 -6.70
C LYS A 37 11.20 -1.53 -7.62
N LEU A 38 11.81 -0.46 -7.12
CA LEU A 38 12.93 0.21 -7.77
C LEU A 38 14.23 -0.61 -7.61
N ASP A 39 14.42 -1.19 -6.44
CA ASP A 39 15.55 -2.06 -6.11
C ASP A 39 15.04 -3.42 -5.64
N ARG A 40 15.35 -4.46 -6.41
CA ARG A 40 14.96 -5.82 -6.08
C ARG A 40 16.05 -6.46 -5.25
N ALA A 41 15.76 -6.61 -3.96
CA ALA A 41 16.58 -7.43 -3.08
C ALA A 41 16.79 -8.84 -3.69
N PRO A 42 18.01 -9.38 -3.63
CA PRO A 42 18.34 -10.66 -4.23
C PRO A 42 17.59 -11.82 -3.57
N SER A 43 17.43 -12.92 -4.31
CA SER A 43 16.76 -14.14 -3.86
C SER A 43 17.76 -15.30 -3.70
N SER A 44 17.29 -16.45 -3.23
CA SER A 44 18.11 -17.67 -3.11
C SER A 44 18.71 -18.16 -4.41
N ASN A 45 18.16 -17.73 -5.55
CA ASN A 45 18.65 -18.10 -6.88
C ASN A 45 19.68 -17.10 -7.42
N ALA A 46 19.97 -16.01 -6.71
CA ALA A 46 20.97 -15.03 -7.11
C ALA A 46 22.39 -15.56 -6.88
N LYS A 47 23.36 -15.08 -7.66
CA LYS A 47 24.77 -15.46 -7.45
C LYS A 47 25.24 -14.86 -6.14
N LYS A 48 26.13 -15.58 -5.42
CA LYS A 48 26.72 -15.11 -4.17
C LYS A 48 27.35 -13.71 -4.30
N ALA A 49 28.04 -13.46 -5.42
CA ALA A 49 28.64 -12.15 -5.71
C ALA A 49 27.59 -11.02 -5.81
N ASP A 50 26.45 -11.27 -6.44
CA ASP A 50 25.36 -10.28 -6.55
C ASP A 50 24.73 -9.98 -5.18
N ILE A 51 24.62 -11.00 -4.32
CA ILE A 51 24.11 -10.84 -2.95
C ILE A 51 25.08 -9.98 -2.12
N ILE A 52 26.38 -10.27 -2.20
CA ILE A 52 27.43 -9.50 -1.50
C ILE A 52 27.42 -8.06 -1.98
N LYS A 53 27.45 -7.84 -3.31
CA LYS A 53 27.40 -6.50 -3.89
C LYS A 53 26.17 -5.72 -3.42
N TRP A 54 25.00 -6.34 -3.44
CA TRP A 54 23.78 -5.69 -2.96
C TRP A 54 23.89 -5.26 -1.48
N LEU A 55 24.50 -6.07 -0.62
CA LEU A 55 24.71 -5.75 0.79
C LEU A 55 25.74 -4.63 0.98
N GLU A 56 26.84 -4.66 0.23
CA GLU A 56 27.87 -3.60 0.22
C GLU A 56 27.30 -2.27 -0.28
N ASP A 57 26.44 -2.29 -1.31
CA ASP A 57 25.71 -1.12 -1.82
C ASP A 57 24.75 -0.53 -0.76
N LYS A 58 24.37 -1.29 0.27
CA LYS A 58 23.60 -0.81 1.44
C LYS A 58 24.48 -0.37 2.61
N GLY A 59 25.81 -0.46 2.48
CA GLY A 59 26.77 -0.07 3.50
C GLY A 59 27.03 -1.14 4.56
N GLU A 60 26.65 -2.39 4.32
CA GLU A 60 26.99 -3.50 5.23
C GLU A 60 28.42 -4.00 4.99
N VAL A 61 29.14 -4.28 6.07
CA VAL A 61 30.46 -4.91 6.00
C VAL A 61 30.29 -6.42 6.05
N ILE A 62 30.55 -7.09 4.91
CA ILE A 62 30.31 -8.53 4.76
C ILE A 62 31.60 -9.32 4.85
N LYS A 63 31.57 -10.44 5.58
CA LYS A 63 32.65 -11.44 5.53
C LYS A 63 32.45 -12.32 4.29
N HIS A 64 33.38 -12.28 3.33
CA HIS A 64 33.28 -13.07 2.09
C HIS A 64 33.25 -14.60 2.32
N SER A 65 33.59 -15.08 3.52
CA SER A 65 33.48 -16.49 3.93
C SER A 65 32.03 -16.96 4.14
N MET A 66 31.07 -16.04 4.36
CA MET A 66 29.67 -16.40 4.66
C MET A 66 29.01 -17.18 3.53
N VAL A 67 28.11 -18.12 3.85
CA VAL A 67 27.36 -18.88 2.85
C VAL A 67 26.09 -18.15 2.42
N ILE A 68 25.50 -18.53 1.28
CA ILE A 68 24.29 -17.88 0.72
C ILE A 68 23.15 -17.76 1.75
N PRO A 69 22.80 -18.80 2.54
CA PRO A 69 21.75 -18.68 3.56
C PRO A 69 22.01 -17.60 4.61
N GLU A 70 23.27 -17.44 5.06
CA GLU A 70 23.64 -16.43 6.05
C GLU A 70 23.53 -15.01 5.46
N LEU A 71 23.99 -14.83 4.22
CA LEU A 71 23.85 -13.57 3.50
C LEU A 71 22.37 -13.20 3.29
N LEU A 72 21.52 -14.18 2.93
CA LEU A 72 20.08 -13.96 2.77
C LEU A 72 19.37 -13.61 4.09
N HIS A 73 19.89 -14.07 5.23
CA HIS A 73 19.37 -13.65 6.54
C HIS A 73 19.56 -12.14 6.75
N ILE A 74 20.74 -11.61 6.38
CA ILE A 74 21.03 -10.18 6.43
C ILE A 74 20.13 -9.42 5.44
N VAL A 75 20.03 -9.91 4.20
CA VAL A 75 19.12 -9.35 3.19
C VAL A 75 17.68 -9.28 3.72
N LYS A 76 17.18 -10.34 4.37
CA LYS A 76 15.82 -10.37 4.92
C LYS A 76 15.58 -9.29 5.97
N ARG A 77 16.59 -8.99 6.80
CA ARG A 77 16.53 -7.92 7.81
C ARG A 77 16.54 -6.52 7.19
N LEU A 78 17.32 -6.32 6.13
CA LEU A 78 17.47 -5.01 5.47
C LEU A 78 16.39 -4.71 4.43
N LYS A 79 15.83 -5.74 3.82
CA LYS A 79 14.77 -5.63 2.80
C LYS A 79 13.61 -4.70 3.21
N PRO A 80 13.00 -4.79 4.41
CA PRO A 80 11.93 -3.87 4.77
C PRO A 80 12.39 -2.40 4.90
N ILE A 81 13.65 -2.17 5.27
CA ILE A 81 14.22 -0.83 5.47
C ILE A 81 14.57 -0.16 4.13
N HIS A 82 15.05 -0.96 3.17
CA HIS A 82 15.48 -0.46 1.85
C HIS A 82 14.47 -0.74 0.73
N ASN A 83 13.26 -1.21 1.05
CA ASN A 83 12.21 -1.37 0.06
C ASN A 83 11.79 0.02 -0.47
N LYS A 84 12.26 0.34 -1.68
CA LYS A 84 11.82 1.53 -2.41
C LYS A 84 10.87 1.13 -3.53
N TYR A 85 9.74 1.82 -3.60
CA TYR A 85 8.74 1.64 -4.64
C TYR A 85 8.79 2.80 -5.63
N VAL A 86 8.61 2.49 -6.91
CA VAL A 86 8.63 3.47 -8.01
C VAL A 86 7.64 4.61 -7.74
N ILE A 87 6.42 4.27 -7.31
CA ILE A 87 5.38 5.26 -7.03
C ILE A 87 5.72 6.11 -5.81
N ASP A 88 6.30 5.52 -4.75
CA ASP A 88 6.61 6.26 -3.52
C ASP A 88 7.67 7.32 -3.79
N GLU A 89 8.69 7.00 -4.59
CA GLU A 89 9.72 7.96 -4.98
C GLU A 89 9.16 9.03 -5.94
N LEU A 90 8.27 8.65 -6.87
CA LEU A 90 7.58 9.61 -7.75
C LEU A 90 6.76 10.63 -6.95
N VAL A 91 5.94 10.15 -6.02
CA VAL A 91 5.08 10.97 -5.16
C VAL A 91 5.93 11.89 -4.28
N LYS A 92 7.01 11.35 -3.69
CA LYS A 92 7.97 12.11 -2.89
C LYS A 92 8.66 13.21 -3.70
N ALA A 93 9.06 12.94 -4.93
CA ALA A 93 9.68 13.92 -5.83
C ALA A 93 8.75 15.10 -6.17
N LYS A 94 7.43 14.89 -6.06
CA LYS A 94 6.40 15.93 -6.22
C LYS A 94 5.95 16.54 -4.88
N ASN A 95 6.72 16.32 -3.81
CA ASN A 95 6.48 16.87 -2.48
C ASN A 95 5.12 16.42 -1.86
N HIS A 96 4.82 15.14 -2.03
CA HIS A 96 3.69 14.44 -1.41
C HIS A 96 4.20 13.24 -0.61
N THR A 97 3.34 12.68 0.25
CA THR A 97 3.68 11.53 1.10
C THR A 97 2.78 10.35 0.80
N VAL A 98 3.34 9.15 0.65
CA VAL A 98 2.55 7.90 0.56
C VAL A 98 2.33 7.30 1.94
N LEU A 99 1.09 6.97 2.27
CA LEU A 99 0.70 6.16 3.43
C LEU A 99 0.21 4.80 2.95
N ARG A 100 1.02 3.75 3.15
CA ARG A 100 0.65 2.37 2.77
C ARG A 100 -0.17 1.71 3.87
N LEU A 101 -1.28 1.11 3.48
CA LEU A 101 -2.13 0.35 4.40
C LEU A 101 -1.52 -1.00 4.74
N PRO A 102 -1.81 -1.56 5.93
CA PRO A 102 -1.47 -2.94 6.24
C PRO A 102 -2.08 -3.94 5.24
N PRO A 103 -1.37 -5.00 4.85
CA PRO A 103 -1.91 -6.05 3.98
C PRO A 103 -3.18 -6.68 4.57
N TYR A 104 -4.16 -6.98 3.72
CA TYR A 104 -5.42 -7.68 4.09
C TYR A 104 -6.36 -6.92 5.03
N HIS A 105 -6.15 -5.62 5.24
CA HIS A 105 -6.98 -4.78 6.11
C HIS A 105 -7.77 -3.73 5.31
N CYS A 106 -8.74 -4.17 4.51
CA CYS A 106 -9.55 -3.27 3.68
C CYS A 106 -10.45 -2.33 4.50
N GLU A 107 -10.78 -2.70 5.74
CA GLU A 107 -11.48 -1.87 6.72
C GLU A 107 -10.71 -0.59 7.10
N LEU A 108 -9.40 -0.58 6.86
CA LEU A 108 -8.55 0.59 7.03
C LEU A 108 -8.50 1.49 5.78
N ASN A 109 -9.19 1.11 4.70
CA ASN A 109 -9.24 1.87 3.46
C ASN A 109 -10.59 2.61 3.32
N PRO A 110 -10.64 3.95 3.51
CA PRO A 110 -11.90 4.70 3.47
C PRO A 110 -12.56 4.69 2.08
N ILE A 111 -11.82 4.44 1.01
CA ILE A 111 -12.39 4.36 -0.34
C ILE A 111 -13.34 3.16 -0.49
N GLU A 112 -13.19 2.11 0.32
CA GLU A 112 -14.08 0.95 0.30
C GLU A 112 -15.48 1.32 0.78
N LEU A 113 -15.59 2.24 1.74
CA LEU A 113 -16.88 2.76 2.22
C LEU A 113 -17.54 3.65 1.16
N ALA A 114 -16.76 4.50 0.49
CA ALA A 114 -17.24 5.28 -0.64
C ALA A 114 -17.74 4.37 -1.77
N TRP A 115 -16.95 3.37 -2.16
CA TRP A 115 -17.34 2.39 -3.17
C TRP A 115 -18.56 1.57 -2.76
N SER A 116 -18.70 1.20 -1.48
CA SER A 116 -19.90 0.53 -0.98
C SER A 116 -21.15 1.39 -1.18
N SER A 117 -21.06 2.69 -0.89
CA SER A 117 -22.16 3.64 -1.13
C SER A 117 -22.52 3.74 -2.62
N VAL A 118 -21.51 3.90 -3.49
CA VAL A 118 -21.70 3.98 -4.95
C VAL A 118 -22.30 2.69 -5.50
N LYS A 119 -21.76 1.53 -5.13
CA LYS A 119 -22.26 0.21 -5.55
C LYS A 119 -23.69 -0.01 -5.09
N ASN A 120 -24.04 0.40 -3.87
CA ASN A 120 -25.40 0.29 -3.36
C ASN A 120 -26.37 1.16 -4.18
N HIS A 121 -25.97 2.39 -4.53
CA HIS A 121 -26.77 3.25 -5.40
C HIS A 121 -27.03 2.61 -6.76
N VAL A 122 -25.98 2.11 -7.44
CA VAL A 122 -26.12 1.41 -8.71
C VAL A 122 -27.04 0.20 -8.56
N ARG A 123 -26.83 -0.64 -7.53
CA ARG A 123 -27.64 -1.84 -7.28
C ARG A 123 -29.12 -1.54 -7.12
N MET A 124 -29.46 -0.46 -6.41
CA MET A 124 -30.86 -0.11 -6.12
C MET A 124 -31.59 0.53 -7.30
N ASN A 125 -30.87 1.11 -8.26
CA ASN A 125 -31.44 1.88 -9.37
C ASN A 125 -31.22 1.25 -10.74
N ASN A 126 -30.42 0.19 -10.83
CA ASN A 126 -30.18 -0.53 -12.08
C ASN A 126 -31.37 -1.43 -12.43
N THR A 127 -32.27 -0.92 -13.27
CA THR A 127 -33.47 -1.63 -13.74
C THR A 127 -33.29 -2.27 -15.12
N THR A 128 -32.36 -1.76 -15.93
CA THR A 128 -32.19 -2.17 -17.34
C THR A 128 -31.04 -3.15 -17.54
N TYR A 129 -30.09 -3.20 -16.60
CA TYR A 129 -28.85 -3.98 -16.66
C TYR A 129 -27.96 -3.71 -17.88
N LYS A 130 -28.17 -2.57 -18.56
CA LYS A 130 -27.37 -2.16 -19.72
C LYS A 130 -26.16 -1.33 -19.28
N LEU A 131 -25.01 -1.56 -19.90
CA LEU A 131 -23.77 -0.86 -19.57
C LEU A 131 -23.86 0.68 -19.62
N PRO A 132 -24.53 1.30 -20.60
CA PRO A 132 -24.68 2.77 -20.63
C PRO A 132 -25.41 3.30 -19.39
N ASP A 133 -26.46 2.61 -18.96
CA ASP A 133 -27.26 3.00 -17.79
C ASP A 133 -26.46 2.81 -16.50
N VAL A 134 -25.71 1.70 -16.39
CA VAL A 134 -24.76 1.47 -15.29
C VAL A 134 -23.70 2.56 -15.22
N LYS A 135 -23.18 3.03 -16.36
CA LYS A 135 -22.21 4.14 -16.40
C LYS A 135 -22.81 5.45 -15.89
N ASN A 136 -24.05 5.76 -16.24
CA ASN A 136 -24.74 6.95 -15.73
C ASN A 136 -24.98 6.86 -14.22
N LEU A 137 -25.50 5.73 -13.75
CA LEU A 137 -25.69 5.46 -12.31
C LEU A 137 -24.38 5.51 -11.53
N LEU A 138 -23.27 5.07 -12.12
CA LEU A 138 -21.95 5.17 -11.50
C LEU A 138 -21.54 6.64 -11.30
N ILE A 139 -21.69 7.48 -12.33
CA ILE A 139 -21.38 8.91 -12.26
C ILE A 139 -22.28 9.60 -11.23
N GLU A 140 -23.56 9.27 -11.20
CA GLU A 140 -24.51 9.78 -10.19
C GLU A 140 -24.12 9.34 -8.77
N GLY A 141 -23.78 8.06 -8.60
CA GLY A 141 -23.31 7.52 -7.32
C GLY A 141 -22.06 8.23 -6.82
N ILE A 142 -21.09 8.50 -7.69
CA ILE A 142 -19.87 9.25 -7.35
C ILE A 142 -20.24 10.68 -6.91
N LYS A 143 -21.12 11.36 -7.65
CA LYS A 143 -21.57 12.73 -7.31
C LYS A 143 -22.32 12.82 -5.99
N ARG A 144 -22.97 11.73 -5.56
CA ARG A 144 -23.66 11.65 -4.25
C ARG A 144 -22.69 11.58 -3.08
N VAL A 145 -21.45 11.13 -3.28
CA VAL A 145 -20.44 11.10 -2.23
C VAL A 145 -19.91 12.51 -2.01
N ASP A 146 -20.52 13.24 -1.09
CA ASP A 146 -20.13 14.59 -0.74
C ASP A 146 -19.04 14.64 0.36
N ALA A 147 -18.66 15.87 0.72
CA ALA A 147 -17.63 16.11 1.74
C ALA A 147 -18.03 15.61 3.13
N GLU A 148 -19.31 15.62 3.48
CA GLU A 148 -19.78 15.14 4.79
C GLU A 148 -19.74 13.61 4.85
N MET A 149 -20.20 12.93 3.81
CA MET A 149 -20.07 11.49 3.66
C MET A 149 -18.60 11.07 3.72
N TRP A 150 -17.73 11.75 2.98
CA TRP A 150 -16.29 11.47 3.01
C TRP A 150 -15.70 11.62 4.41
N LYS A 151 -16.05 12.70 5.13
CA LYS A 151 -15.63 12.91 6.53
C LYS A 151 -16.10 11.77 7.44
N ASN A 152 -17.32 11.27 7.24
CA ASN A 152 -17.87 10.15 7.99
C ASN A 152 -17.13 8.84 7.69
N PHE A 153 -16.76 8.58 6.44
CA PHE A 153 -15.95 7.41 6.06
C PHE A 153 -14.59 7.45 6.74
N ILE A 154 -13.88 8.59 6.69
CA ILE A 154 -12.61 8.78 7.39
C ILE A 154 -12.78 8.58 8.91
N SER A 155 -13.86 9.10 9.50
CA SER A 155 -14.12 8.91 10.92
C SER A 155 -14.38 7.44 11.28
N HIS A 156 -15.03 6.67 10.41
CA HIS A 156 -15.24 5.25 10.61
C HIS A 156 -13.90 4.50 10.57
N THR A 157 -13.09 4.72 9.54
CA THR A 157 -11.76 4.12 9.41
C THR A 157 -10.88 4.39 10.63
N LYS A 158 -10.87 5.62 11.15
CA LYS A 158 -10.14 5.97 12.39
C LYS A 158 -10.67 5.24 13.63
N LYS A 159 -11.96 4.92 13.69
CA LYS A 159 -12.53 4.12 14.79
C LYS A 159 -12.07 2.67 14.69
N GLU A 160 -12.07 2.08 13.49
CA GLU A 160 -11.53 0.73 13.27
C GLU A 160 -10.05 0.65 13.62
N GLU A 161 -9.24 1.61 13.18
CA GLU A 161 -7.82 1.70 13.57
C GLU A 161 -7.62 1.69 15.09
N LYS A 162 -8.41 2.48 15.84
CA LYS A 162 -8.35 2.50 17.31
C LYS A 162 -8.70 1.15 17.94
N LYS A 163 -9.64 0.40 17.36
CA LYS A 163 -9.97 -0.96 17.83
C LYS A 163 -8.80 -1.91 17.62
N PHE A 164 -8.18 -1.89 16.44
CA PHE A 164 -6.97 -2.69 16.17
C PHE A 164 -5.85 -2.35 17.15
N MET A 165 -5.56 -1.07 17.35
CA MET A 165 -4.52 -0.64 18.29
C MET A 165 -4.80 -1.10 19.72
N LYS A 166 -6.06 -1.12 20.16
CA LYS A 166 -6.45 -1.63 21.48
C LYS A 166 -6.22 -3.15 21.57
N LEU A 167 -6.63 -3.90 20.55
CA LEU A 167 -6.44 -5.36 20.49
C LEU A 167 -4.95 -5.73 20.48
N THR A 168 -4.15 -5.05 19.65
CA THR A 168 -2.69 -5.28 19.59
C THR A 168 -2.04 -5.00 20.94
N LYS A 169 -2.42 -3.90 21.63
CA LYS A 169 -1.91 -3.61 22.99
C LYS A 169 -2.31 -4.64 24.03
N LEU A 170 -3.47 -5.26 23.89
CA LEU A 170 -3.91 -6.36 24.77
C LEU A 170 -3.12 -7.64 24.48
N LEU A 171 -2.96 -7.99 23.21
CA LEU A 171 -2.18 -9.16 22.77
C LEU A 171 -0.70 -9.05 23.19
N THR A 172 -0.07 -7.89 23.04
CA THR A 172 1.32 -7.69 23.47
C THR A 172 1.48 -7.71 24.99
N ARG A 173 0.44 -7.33 25.75
CA ARG A 173 0.42 -7.46 27.22
C ARG A 173 0.13 -8.88 27.69
N SER A 174 -0.71 -9.64 26.98
CA SER A 174 -1.02 -11.04 27.31
C SER A 174 0.03 -12.04 26.80
N CYS A 175 0.88 -11.65 25.85
CA CYS A 175 1.99 -12.46 25.33
C CYS A 175 3.32 -12.27 26.08
N LEU A 176 3.32 -11.60 27.24
CA LEU A 176 4.43 -11.70 28.19
C LEU A 176 4.12 -12.86 29.16
N PRO A 177 4.61 -14.05 28.85
CA PRO A 177 5.68 -14.59 29.66
C PRO A 177 6.86 -15.10 28.81
N ARG A 178 8.07 -14.72 29.22
CA ARG A 178 9.39 -15.17 28.73
C ARG A 178 9.93 -14.52 27.44
N TYR A 179 10.35 -13.27 27.52
CA TYR A 179 11.63 -12.86 26.93
C TYR A 179 12.31 -11.86 27.86
N GLN A 180 12.71 -12.38 29.02
CA GLN A 180 13.84 -11.90 29.80
C GLN A 180 14.86 -13.06 29.76
N MET A 181 16.15 -12.73 29.67
CA MET A 181 17.33 -13.56 29.28
C MET A 181 17.60 -13.47 27.77
N ILE A 182 18.69 -12.88 27.26
CA ILE A 182 19.98 -12.42 27.81
C ILE A 182 20.38 -11.17 27.01
#